data_AF-A0A9N9PD96-F1
#
_entry.id   AF-A0A9N9PD96-F1
#
_cell.length_a   1.000
_cell.length_b   1.000
_cell.length_c   1.000
_cell.angle_alpha   90.00
_cell.angle_beta   90.00
_cell.angle_gamma   90.00
#
_symmetry.space_group_name_H-M   'P 1'
#
loop_
_entity.id
_entity.type
_entity.pdbx_description
1 polymer ?
#
loop_
_entity_poly.entity_id
_entity_poly.type
_entity_poly.pdbx_seq_one_letter_code
_entity_poly.pdbx_strand_id
1 'polypeptide(L)'
;MDTLIPNNIVRNTSGKDLNITTGIPCKITNDGHYLDNGGGSYGSYVTLCGNSYDRNDPNYSRQLWFLEESSKFAEYRISSNGSYLDTFDGGHESESRMSCKNHHDSPWYSRQLWSFLNQNDSEPEKVQIQNHSNKCYLDNWGVYSTVRFSSYLNSLSDPLYSRQQWKFELADYELKAEIENFKYDKKINDLDSYTTKVSSIIYTSRNKSYSSPWKTEIILSEKTPNITSWSFNKSEEITFLNKLDVYIKAEYAGVKGNSHEIIMWDNKTTSLEATKKLKLDETNISGKYSIKIQKEEEIVVKIIWHKINLDIPFTATVKIKGFSDRLRENGTIAKMEQVDVNAVIAFLRNSGFKGKIIGTKEKNVLVKITGNVNIKGALKYEIEKSNIPLSDSNTDYTLV
;
A
#
# COMPACT_ATOMS: atom_id res chain seq x y z
N MET A 1 -25.35 23.60 1.42
CA MET A 1 -24.04 22.91 1.41
C MET A 1 -23.52 23.06 0.00
N ASP A 2 -22.38 23.71 -0.17
CA ASP A 2 -21.85 23.98 -1.51
C ASP A 2 -21.21 22.72 -2.10
N THR A 3 -21.43 22.53 -3.41
CA THR A 3 -21.00 21.35 -4.17
C THR A 3 -19.48 21.29 -4.28
N LEU A 4 -18.94 20.07 -4.24
CA LEU A 4 -17.51 19.81 -4.44
C LEU A 4 -17.19 19.79 -5.93
N ILE A 5 -16.03 20.34 -6.29
CA ILE A 5 -15.49 20.18 -7.64
C ILE A 5 -15.29 18.67 -7.92
N PRO A 6 -15.78 18.14 -9.06
CA PRO A 6 -15.61 16.73 -9.40
C PRO A 6 -14.14 16.39 -9.60
N ASN A 7 -13.75 15.14 -9.34
CA ASN A 7 -12.38 14.68 -9.58
C ASN A 7 -12.23 14.08 -10.99
N ASN A 8 -12.37 14.92 -12.02
CA ASN A 8 -12.17 14.49 -13.41
C ASN A 8 -10.68 14.34 -13.70
N ILE A 9 -10.32 13.36 -14.54
CA ILE A 9 -8.94 13.19 -15.00
C ILE A 9 -8.59 14.37 -15.90
N VAL A 10 -7.47 15.03 -15.59
CA VAL A 10 -6.97 16.15 -16.39
C VAL A 10 -6.32 15.59 -17.65
N ARG A 11 -6.55 16.24 -18.80
CA ARG A 11 -6.01 15.83 -20.10
C ARG A 11 -5.18 16.94 -20.70
N ASN A 12 -4.16 16.56 -21.46
CA ASN A 12 -3.45 17.50 -22.31
C ASN A 12 -4.23 17.79 -23.60
N THR A 13 -3.73 18.72 -24.41
CA THR A 13 -4.36 19.11 -25.68
C THR A 13 -4.42 18.01 -26.72
N SER A 14 -3.62 16.95 -26.61
CA SER A 14 -3.71 15.75 -27.46
C SER A 14 -4.68 14.69 -26.94
N GLY A 15 -5.35 14.95 -25.81
CA GLY A 15 -6.31 14.06 -25.18
C GLY A 15 -5.70 12.93 -24.35
N LYS A 16 -4.38 12.95 -24.12
CA LYS A 16 -3.74 12.03 -23.19
C LYS A 16 -4.03 12.44 -21.74
N ASP A 17 -4.36 11.47 -20.92
CA ASP A 17 -4.59 11.66 -19.48
C ASP A 17 -3.27 12.02 -18.77
N LEU A 18 -3.33 13.07 -17.96
CA LEU A 18 -2.31 13.40 -16.98
C LEU A 18 -2.62 12.66 -15.67
N ASN A 19 -1.59 12.29 -14.91
CA ASN A 19 -1.76 11.60 -13.63
C ASN A 19 -2.23 12.54 -12.49
N ILE A 20 -3.17 13.44 -12.77
CA ILE A 20 -3.75 14.38 -11.82
C ILE A 20 -5.25 14.55 -12.08
N THR A 21 -5.98 15.06 -11.10
CA THR A 21 -7.43 15.27 -11.21
C THR A 21 -7.83 16.67 -10.76
N THR A 22 -8.95 17.16 -11.27
CA THR A 22 -9.55 18.42 -10.81
C THR A 22 -10.00 18.35 -9.35
N GLY A 23 -10.04 19.51 -8.69
CA GLY A 23 -10.53 19.67 -7.32
C GLY A 23 -9.65 19.06 -6.22
N ILE A 24 -8.50 18.49 -6.56
CA ILE A 24 -7.50 17.95 -5.63
C ILE A 24 -6.31 18.91 -5.55
N PRO A 25 -5.76 19.18 -4.35
CA PRO A 25 -4.62 20.06 -4.19
C PRO A 25 -3.36 19.44 -4.77
N CYS A 26 -2.54 20.27 -5.39
CA CYS A 26 -1.23 19.92 -5.89
C CYS A 26 -0.25 21.08 -5.72
N LYS A 27 1.04 20.77 -5.76
CA LYS A 27 2.09 21.75 -5.98
C LYS A 27 2.48 21.73 -7.45
N ILE A 28 2.77 22.90 -8.01
CA ILE A 28 3.25 23.04 -9.39
C ILE A 28 4.74 23.36 -9.30
N THR A 29 5.57 22.53 -9.91
CA THR A 29 7.03 22.59 -9.78
C THR A 29 7.73 22.74 -11.11
N ASN A 30 8.85 23.45 -11.11
CA ASN A 30 9.77 23.57 -12.24
C ASN A 30 11.20 23.55 -11.70
N ASP A 31 12.00 22.58 -12.14
CA ASP A 31 13.40 22.38 -11.71
C ASP A 31 13.63 22.53 -10.20
N GLY A 32 12.81 21.85 -9.39
CA GLY A 32 12.90 21.88 -7.92
C GLY A 32 12.34 23.14 -7.24
N HIS A 33 11.83 24.11 -8.02
CA HIS A 33 11.18 25.31 -7.50
C HIS A 33 9.66 25.20 -7.58
N TYR A 34 8.97 25.77 -6.60
CA TYR A 34 7.53 25.68 -6.41
C TYR A 34 6.86 26.98 -6.80
N LEU A 35 5.77 26.89 -7.56
CA LEU A 35 4.91 28.03 -7.88
C LEU A 35 4.26 28.56 -6.59
N ASP A 36 4.51 29.83 -6.27
CA ASP A 36 4.00 30.51 -5.08
C ASP A 36 3.08 31.66 -5.50
N ASN A 37 1.88 31.71 -4.90
CA ASN A 37 0.87 32.71 -5.23
C ASN A 37 1.14 34.12 -4.67
N GLY A 38 2.28 34.35 -4.00
CA GLY A 38 2.69 35.65 -3.49
C GLY A 38 1.78 36.22 -2.40
N GLY A 39 1.03 35.38 -1.68
CA GLY A 39 0.03 35.80 -0.69
C GLY A 39 -1.41 35.81 -1.18
N GLY A 40 -1.65 35.47 -2.45
CA GLY A 40 -2.94 34.98 -2.97
C GLY A 40 -4.07 36.01 -3.13
N SER A 41 -3.79 37.31 -3.00
CA SER A 41 -4.78 38.36 -3.25
C SER A 41 -4.78 38.82 -4.71
N TYR A 42 -5.83 39.52 -5.12
CA TYR A 42 -5.92 40.10 -6.47
C TYR A 42 -4.69 40.98 -6.77
N GLY A 43 -4.06 40.75 -7.92
CA GLY A 43 -2.88 41.48 -8.39
C GLY A 43 -1.56 40.99 -7.80
N SER A 44 -1.56 40.04 -6.86
CA SER A 44 -0.32 39.44 -6.35
C SER A 44 0.48 38.81 -7.48
N TYR A 45 1.79 39.04 -7.47
CA TYR A 45 2.72 38.40 -8.39
C TYR A 45 2.90 36.94 -8.01
N VAL A 46 2.94 36.10 -9.05
CA VAL A 46 3.27 34.68 -8.89
C VAL A 46 4.77 34.51 -9.05
N THR A 47 5.37 33.87 -8.06
CA THR A 47 6.83 33.72 -7.94
C THR A 47 7.21 32.25 -7.90
N LEU A 48 8.53 32.00 -7.92
CA LEU A 48 9.10 30.69 -7.67
C LEU A 48 9.78 30.71 -6.30
N CYS A 49 9.55 29.64 -5.53
CA CYS A 49 10.21 29.44 -4.25
C CYS A 49 11.05 28.17 -4.31
N GLY A 50 12.31 28.23 -3.88
CA GLY A 50 13.20 27.05 -3.84
C GLY A 50 12.86 26.05 -2.72
N ASN A 51 12.04 26.46 -1.74
CA ASN A 51 11.67 25.60 -0.62
C ASN A 51 10.26 25.05 -0.81
N SER A 52 10.08 23.75 -0.59
CA SER A 52 8.75 23.18 -0.36
C SER A 52 8.29 23.54 1.04
N TYR A 53 7.20 24.29 1.17
CA TYR A 53 6.57 24.49 2.47
C TYR A 53 5.89 23.20 2.94
N ASP A 54 6.09 22.84 4.20
CA ASP A 54 5.40 21.71 4.83
C ASP A 54 4.02 22.14 5.33
N ARG A 55 3.13 21.18 5.62
CA ARG A 55 1.74 21.45 6.05
C ARG A 55 1.62 22.35 7.28
N ASN A 56 2.65 22.40 8.12
CA ASN A 56 2.69 23.20 9.34
C ASN A 56 3.26 24.62 9.11
N ASP A 57 3.78 24.91 7.92
CA ASP A 57 4.30 26.24 7.58
C ASP A 57 3.14 27.21 7.32
N PRO A 58 3.16 28.43 7.87
CA PRO A 58 2.13 29.44 7.59
C PRO A 58 1.96 29.77 6.10
N ASN A 59 3.01 29.56 5.29
CA ASN A 59 3.02 29.80 3.85
C ASN A 59 2.64 28.57 3.02
N TYR A 60 2.34 27.41 3.65
CA TYR A 60 1.99 26.17 2.95
C TYR A 60 0.93 26.37 1.86
N SER A 61 -0.15 27.07 2.23
CA SER A 61 -1.27 27.36 1.35
C SER A 61 -0.90 28.17 0.10
N ARG A 62 0.23 28.89 0.10
CA ARG A 62 0.69 29.67 -1.06
C ARG A 62 1.19 28.80 -2.21
N GLN A 63 1.61 27.59 -1.90
CA GLN A 63 2.08 26.60 -2.87
C GLN A 63 1.02 25.55 -3.23
N LEU A 64 -0.19 25.66 -2.67
CA LEU A 64 -1.29 24.78 -3.01
C LEU A 64 -2.10 25.36 -4.16
N TRP A 65 -2.24 24.55 -5.19
CA TRP A 65 -2.96 24.85 -6.41
C TRP A 65 -4.01 23.77 -6.68
N PHE A 66 -5.11 24.17 -7.29
CA PHE A 66 -6.20 23.29 -7.69
C PHE A 66 -6.50 23.51 -9.17
N LEU A 67 -6.98 22.47 -9.82
CA LEU A 67 -7.44 22.52 -11.21
C LEU A 67 -8.97 22.47 -11.23
N GLU A 68 -9.58 23.36 -11.99
CA GLU A 68 -11.02 23.42 -12.26
C GLU A 68 -11.23 23.29 -13.76
N GLU A 69 -12.04 22.34 -14.21
CA GLU A 69 -12.33 22.14 -15.64
C GLU A 69 -13.22 23.30 -16.15
N SER A 70 -12.93 23.78 -17.37
CA SER A 70 -13.83 24.70 -18.07
C SER A 70 -14.86 23.93 -18.91
N SER A 71 -15.82 24.63 -19.53
CA SER A 71 -16.72 24.00 -20.51
C SER A 71 -16.01 23.50 -21.78
N LYS A 72 -14.77 23.93 -22.02
CA LYS A 72 -13.99 23.56 -23.20
C LYS A 72 -13.04 22.40 -22.88
N PHE A 73 -12.91 21.50 -23.85
CA PHE A 73 -12.03 20.34 -23.75
C PHE A 73 -10.57 20.75 -23.50
N ALA A 74 -9.93 20.10 -22.52
CA ALA A 74 -8.52 20.30 -22.16
C ALA A 74 -8.14 21.76 -21.84
N GLU A 75 -9.12 22.53 -21.32
CA GLU A 75 -8.92 23.88 -20.80
C GLU A 75 -9.33 23.93 -19.32
N TYR A 76 -8.42 24.44 -18.50
CA TYR A 76 -8.52 24.43 -17.04
C TYR A 76 -8.26 25.82 -16.47
N ARG A 77 -8.92 26.11 -15.35
CA ARG A 77 -8.50 27.20 -14.46
C ARG A 77 -7.57 26.63 -13.40
N ILE A 78 -6.52 27.39 -13.08
CA ILE A 78 -5.56 27.05 -12.02
C ILE A 78 -5.85 27.99 -10.86
N SER A 79 -6.33 27.47 -9.73
CA SER A 79 -6.75 28.27 -8.58
C SER A 79 -5.90 28.05 -7.34
N SER A 80 -5.76 29.10 -6.54
CA SER A 80 -5.10 29.06 -5.23
C SER A 80 -5.69 30.15 -4.33
N ASN A 81 -5.98 29.79 -3.07
CA ASN A 81 -6.52 30.71 -2.05
C ASN A 81 -7.72 31.57 -2.53
N GLY A 82 -8.65 30.97 -3.28
CA GLY A 82 -9.83 31.68 -3.80
C GLY A 82 -9.56 32.63 -4.98
N SER A 83 -8.37 32.57 -5.58
CA SER A 83 -7.95 33.37 -6.73
C SER A 83 -7.51 32.48 -7.89
N TYR A 84 -7.51 33.00 -9.12
CA TYR A 84 -7.02 32.29 -10.33
C TYR A 84 -5.69 32.83 -10.81
N LEU A 85 -4.85 31.93 -11.34
CA LEU A 85 -3.70 32.27 -12.16
C LEU A 85 -4.17 32.98 -13.43
N ASP A 86 -3.67 34.18 -13.68
CA ASP A 86 -4.13 35.08 -14.74
C ASP A 86 -2.94 35.81 -15.38
N THR A 87 -3.06 36.07 -16.67
CA THR A 87 -2.06 36.83 -17.44
C THR A 87 -2.25 38.34 -17.38
N PHE A 88 -3.41 38.83 -16.89
CA PHE A 88 -3.80 40.24 -16.93
C PHE A 88 -3.69 40.84 -18.34
N ASP A 89 -3.96 40.03 -19.37
CA ASP A 89 -3.79 40.37 -20.79
C ASP A 89 -2.34 40.76 -21.17
N GLY A 90 -1.37 40.45 -20.31
CA GLY A 90 0.06 40.56 -20.59
C GLY A 90 0.49 39.59 -21.68
N GLY A 91 1.55 39.91 -22.40
CA GLY A 91 2.12 39.09 -23.48
C GLY A 91 3.47 38.49 -23.08
N HIS A 92 4.35 38.30 -24.06
CA HIS A 92 5.74 37.90 -23.82
C HIS A 92 6.41 38.79 -22.76
N GLU A 93 7.25 38.19 -21.92
CA GLU A 93 7.97 38.83 -20.80
C GLU A 93 7.10 39.37 -19.66
N SER A 94 5.77 39.41 -19.82
CA SER A 94 4.88 39.85 -18.76
C SER A 94 4.85 38.84 -17.61
N GLU A 95 4.66 39.34 -16.39
CA GLU A 95 4.66 38.54 -15.17
C GLU A 95 3.26 37.96 -14.90
N SER A 96 3.24 36.74 -14.38
CA SER A 96 2.02 36.07 -13.98
C SER A 96 1.45 36.64 -12.68
N ARG A 97 0.13 36.72 -12.59
CA ARG A 97 -0.57 37.33 -11.45
C ARG A 97 -1.75 36.50 -10.97
N MET A 98 -2.21 36.81 -9.77
CA MET A 98 -3.44 36.30 -9.20
C MET A 98 -4.61 37.24 -9.51
N SER A 99 -5.77 36.69 -9.85
CA SER A 99 -7.01 37.44 -10.12
C SER A 99 -8.19 36.86 -9.36
N CYS A 100 -9.30 37.58 -9.30
CA CYS A 100 -10.50 37.11 -8.62
C CYS A 100 -11.13 35.89 -9.31
N LYS A 101 -11.80 35.06 -8.50
CA LYS A 101 -12.53 33.89 -8.98
C LYS A 101 -13.75 34.31 -9.81
N ASN A 102 -13.65 34.23 -11.13
CA ASN A 102 -14.77 34.44 -12.04
C ASN A 102 -15.17 33.11 -12.68
N HIS A 103 -16.30 32.55 -12.24
CA HIS A 103 -16.80 31.23 -12.65
C HIS A 103 -17.42 31.19 -14.04
N HIS A 104 -17.52 32.32 -14.72
CA HIS A 104 -18.13 32.39 -16.04
C HIS A 104 -17.06 32.19 -17.12
N ASP A 105 -17.33 31.26 -18.06
CA ASP A 105 -16.56 31.10 -19.30
C ASP A 105 -16.87 32.24 -20.29
N SER A 106 -16.69 33.48 -19.82
CA SER A 106 -16.77 34.67 -20.65
C SER A 106 -15.49 34.79 -21.49
N PRO A 107 -15.56 35.25 -22.75
CA PRO A 107 -14.36 35.54 -23.55
C PRO A 107 -13.34 36.44 -22.83
N TRP A 108 -13.83 37.35 -21.98
CA TRP A 108 -13.02 38.24 -21.14
C TRP A 108 -12.17 37.53 -20.08
N TYR A 109 -12.54 36.29 -19.70
CA TYR A 109 -11.82 35.48 -18.72
C TYR A 109 -11.00 34.35 -19.36
N SER A 110 -10.83 34.37 -20.69
CA SER A 110 -9.92 33.46 -21.39
C SER A 110 -8.47 33.57 -20.91
N ARG A 111 -8.09 34.72 -20.32
CA ARG A 111 -6.81 34.94 -19.65
C ARG A 111 -6.59 34.11 -18.38
N GLN A 112 -7.64 33.46 -17.86
CA GLN A 112 -7.59 32.52 -16.73
C GLN A 112 -7.68 31.06 -17.18
N LEU A 113 -7.78 30.81 -18.50
CA LEU A 113 -7.87 29.47 -19.07
C LEU A 113 -6.49 29.00 -19.54
N TRP A 114 -6.14 27.80 -19.13
CA TRP A 114 -4.83 27.20 -19.35
C TRP A 114 -4.98 25.82 -19.97
N SER A 115 -4.07 25.49 -20.87
CA SER A 115 -3.97 24.19 -21.52
C SER A 115 -2.60 23.58 -21.29
N PHE A 116 -2.57 22.24 -21.26
CA PHE A 116 -1.34 21.49 -21.03
C PHE A 116 -0.87 20.83 -22.32
N LEU A 117 0.40 21.00 -22.63
CA LEU A 117 1.06 20.35 -23.75
C LEU A 117 2.15 19.43 -23.22
N ASN A 118 2.26 18.24 -23.80
CA ASN A 118 3.38 17.34 -23.54
C ASN A 118 4.07 17.05 -24.88
N GLN A 119 5.35 17.42 -25.00
CA GLN A 119 6.17 17.11 -26.17
C GLN A 119 7.00 15.83 -25.98
N ASN A 120 7.16 15.35 -24.74
CA ASN A 120 8.01 14.22 -24.40
C ASN A 120 7.21 13.05 -23.84
N ASP A 121 6.92 12.06 -24.69
CA ASP A 121 6.23 10.84 -24.28
C ASP A 121 7.04 10.01 -23.26
N SER A 122 8.36 10.21 -23.15
CA SER A 122 9.19 9.57 -22.13
C SER A 122 9.10 10.22 -20.74
N GLU A 123 8.59 11.46 -20.67
CA GLU A 123 8.35 12.19 -19.42
C GLU A 123 6.88 12.68 -19.36
N PRO A 124 5.90 11.77 -19.25
CA PRO A 124 4.48 12.12 -19.30
C PRO A 124 4.02 13.01 -18.13
N GLU A 125 4.83 13.12 -17.07
CA GLU A 125 4.53 13.92 -15.88
C GLU A 125 4.90 15.41 -16.03
N LYS A 126 5.69 15.77 -17.05
CA LYS A 126 6.08 17.16 -17.32
C LYS A 126 5.26 17.72 -18.47
N VAL A 127 4.82 18.95 -18.32
CA VAL A 127 4.00 19.66 -19.32
C VAL A 127 4.47 21.09 -19.50
N GLN A 128 4.20 21.64 -20.67
CA GLN A 128 4.22 23.08 -20.91
C GLN A 128 2.80 23.62 -20.71
N ILE A 129 2.69 24.73 -19.98
CA ILE A 129 1.40 25.32 -19.62
C ILE A 129 1.19 26.55 -20.52
N GLN A 130 0.18 26.51 -21.38
CA GLN A 130 -0.14 27.60 -22.31
C GLN A 130 -1.39 28.34 -21.85
N ASN A 131 -1.38 29.67 -21.90
CA ASN A 131 -2.58 30.46 -21.69
C ASN A 131 -3.42 30.57 -22.96
N HIS A 132 -4.74 30.52 -22.83
CA HIS A 132 -5.63 30.59 -23.96
C HIS A 132 -5.69 31.98 -24.61
N SER A 133 -5.66 33.06 -23.83
CA SER A 133 -5.85 34.44 -24.33
C SER A 133 -4.63 34.92 -25.13
N ASN A 134 -3.46 34.96 -24.50
CA ASN A 134 -2.25 35.53 -25.10
C ASN A 134 -1.40 34.50 -25.88
N LYS A 135 -1.79 33.21 -25.88
CA LYS A 135 -1.08 32.07 -26.49
C LYS A 135 0.35 31.85 -26.00
N CYS A 136 0.75 32.51 -24.92
CA CYS A 136 2.07 32.37 -24.33
C CYS A 136 2.14 31.21 -23.34
N TYR A 137 3.36 30.77 -23.06
CA TYR A 137 3.69 29.67 -22.16
C TYR A 137 4.23 30.19 -20.85
N LEU A 138 3.88 29.51 -19.75
CA LEU A 138 4.46 29.75 -18.45
C LEU A 138 5.95 29.38 -18.48
N ASP A 139 6.82 30.33 -18.10
CA ASP A 139 8.26 30.23 -18.27
C ASP A 139 8.98 30.82 -17.04
N ASN A 140 9.98 30.11 -16.53
CA ASN A 140 10.79 30.58 -15.39
C ASN A 140 11.86 31.62 -15.79
N TRP A 141 12.07 31.86 -17.09
CA TRP A 141 13.07 32.76 -17.68
C TRP A 141 14.52 32.55 -17.21
N GLY A 142 14.83 31.38 -16.63
CA GLY A 142 16.10 31.11 -15.97
C GLY A 142 16.32 31.89 -14.67
N VAL A 143 15.28 32.54 -14.14
CA VAL A 143 15.33 33.33 -12.91
C VAL A 143 14.30 32.78 -11.92
N TYR A 144 14.80 32.24 -10.81
CA TYR A 144 13.97 31.57 -9.80
C TYR A 144 13.27 32.52 -8.81
N SER A 145 12.89 33.72 -9.25
CA SER A 145 12.18 34.72 -8.44
C SER A 145 10.87 35.21 -9.07
N THR A 146 10.68 35.06 -10.38
CA THR A 146 9.49 35.54 -11.09
C THR A 146 9.04 34.52 -12.12
N VAL A 147 7.73 34.36 -12.28
CA VAL A 147 7.17 33.58 -13.38
C VAL A 147 6.63 34.51 -14.45
N ARG A 148 7.09 34.31 -15.68
CA ARG A 148 6.79 35.16 -16.82
C ARG A 148 6.28 34.34 -17.99
N PHE A 149 5.87 35.04 -19.05
CA PHE A 149 5.34 34.40 -20.24
C PHE A 149 6.35 34.39 -21.38
N SER A 150 6.49 33.26 -22.05
CA SER A 150 7.21 33.15 -23.32
C SER A 150 6.23 33.03 -24.48
N SER A 151 6.43 33.80 -25.54
CA SER A 151 5.66 33.63 -26.79
C SER A 151 6.15 32.43 -27.60
N TYR A 152 7.32 31.86 -27.23
CA TYR A 152 7.93 30.73 -27.90
C TYR A 152 7.63 29.44 -27.15
N LEU A 153 7.18 28.43 -27.91
CA LEU A 153 7.14 27.06 -27.44
C LEU A 153 8.55 26.46 -27.58
N ASN A 154 9.28 26.29 -26.48
CA ASN A 154 10.59 25.68 -26.54
C ASN A 154 10.42 24.19 -26.92
N SER A 155 11.22 23.71 -27.88
CA SER A 155 11.19 22.32 -28.32
C SER A 155 12.12 21.45 -27.48
N LEU A 156 12.00 20.13 -27.55
CA LEU A 156 12.85 19.19 -26.79
C LEU A 156 14.36 19.39 -26.99
N SER A 157 14.77 19.85 -28.17
CA SER A 157 16.18 20.10 -28.50
C SER A 157 16.68 21.46 -28.03
N ASP A 158 15.78 22.34 -27.58
CA ASP A 158 16.11 23.69 -27.13
C ASP A 158 16.75 23.64 -25.73
N PRO A 159 17.93 24.27 -25.51
CA PRO A 159 18.51 24.40 -24.18
C PRO A 159 17.58 25.05 -23.14
N LEU A 160 16.61 25.85 -23.59
CA LEU A 160 15.63 26.55 -22.77
C LEU A 160 14.36 25.72 -22.52
N TYR A 161 14.27 24.49 -23.05
CA TYR A 161 13.10 23.62 -22.88
C TYR A 161 12.70 23.43 -21.42
N SER A 162 13.69 23.22 -20.55
CA SER A 162 13.50 23.01 -19.10
C SER A 162 12.79 24.18 -18.41
N ARG A 163 12.93 25.41 -18.93
CA ARG A 163 12.27 26.61 -18.37
C ARG A 163 10.75 26.57 -18.43
N GLN A 164 10.20 25.75 -19.31
CA GLN A 164 8.77 25.59 -19.52
C GLN A 164 8.27 24.20 -19.08
N GLN A 165 9.11 23.37 -18.45
CA GLN A 165 8.72 22.06 -17.97
C GLN A 165 8.14 22.13 -16.57
N TRP A 166 6.82 22.05 -16.46
CA TRP A 166 6.10 22.08 -15.20
C TRP A 166 5.62 20.68 -14.83
N LYS A 167 5.77 20.31 -13.56
CA LYS A 167 5.27 19.07 -12.99
C LYS A 167 4.23 19.37 -11.92
N PHE A 168 3.22 18.51 -11.82
CA PHE A 168 2.21 18.57 -10.77
C PHE A 168 2.47 17.48 -9.74
N GLU A 169 2.53 17.87 -8.48
CA GLU A 169 2.74 16.97 -7.34
C GLU A 169 1.51 16.98 -6.44
N LEU A 170 0.77 15.87 -6.39
CA LEU A 170 -0.45 15.77 -5.58
C LEU A 170 -0.12 15.94 -4.09
N ALA A 171 -0.88 16.80 -3.41
CA ALA A 171 -0.71 17.13 -2.00
C ALA A 171 -1.89 16.62 -1.16
N ASP A 172 -1.75 16.63 0.17
CA ASP A 172 -2.84 16.43 1.14
C ASP A 172 -3.80 15.28 0.84
N TYR A 173 -3.28 14.12 0.44
CA TYR A 173 -4.05 12.89 0.26
C TYR A 173 -3.60 11.76 1.18
N GLU A 174 -4.51 10.83 1.45
CA GLU A 174 -4.33 9.59 2.21
C GLU A 174 -5.01 8.44 1.48
N LEU A 175 -4.44 7.23 1.59
CA LEU A 175 -5.02 6.00 1.04
C LEU A 175 -5.38 5.05 2.18
N LYS A 176 -6.54 4.41 2.09
CA LYS A 176 -6.95 3.34 3.01
C LYS A 176 -7.21 2.07 2.22
N ALA A 177 -6.64 0.96 2.67
CA ALA A 177 -6.77 -0.33 2.04
C ALA A 177 -7.47 -1.32 2.96
N GLU A 178 -8.48 -2.01 2.43
CA GLU A 178 -9.15 -3.13 3.08
C GLU A 178 -8.87 -4.40 2.27
N ILE A 179 -8.19 -5.37 2.88
CA ILE A 179 -7.86 -6.66 2.26
C ILE A 179 -8.87 -7.72 2.72
N GLU A 180 -9.52 -8.35 1.75
CA GLU A 180 -10.56 -9.36 1.98
C GLU A 180 -10.54 -10.44 0.88
N ASN A 181 -11.46 -11.41 0.98
CA ASN A 181 -11.68 -12.46 -0.01
C ASN A 181 -10.42 -13.28 -0.31
N PHE A 182 -9.76 -13.74 0.76
CA PHE A 182 -8.60 -14.61 0.65
C PHE A 182 -9.00 -15.94 0.00
N LYS A 183 -8.29 -16.31 -1.06
CA LYS A 183 -8.42 -17.59 -1.75
C LYS A 183 -7.12 -18.35 -1.62
N TYR A 184 -7.18 -19.48 -0.93
CA TYR A 184 -6.04 -20.36 -0.69
C TYR A 184 -6.03 -21.53 -1.68
N ASP A 185 -4.86 -22.11 -1.87
CA ASP A 185 -4.74 -23.39 -2.56
C ASP A 185 -5.45 -24.52 -1.77
N LYS A 186 -5.92 -25.57 -2.46
CA LYS A 186 -6.70 -26.69 -1.89
C LYS A 186 -6.03 -27.40 -0.73
N LYS A 187 -4.70 -27.22 -0.56
CA LYS A 187 -3.86 -27.79 0.50
C LYS A 187 -4.38 -27.54 1.92
N ILE A 188 -5.19 -26.49 2.14
CA ILE A 188 -5.75 -26.18 3.46
C ILE A 188 -6.82 -27.18 3.92
N ASN A 189 -7.52 -27.83 3.00
CA ASN A 189 -8.69 -28.65 3.36
C ASN A 189 -8.31 -30.06 3.85
N ASP A 190 -7.08 -30.49 3.65
CA ASP A 190 -6.57 -31.81 4.10
C ASP A 190 -5.14 -31.67 4.65
N LEU A 191 -5.04 -31.10 5.85
CA LEU A 191 -3.76 -30.91 6.54
C LEU A 191 -3.10 -32.24 6.93
N ASP A 192 -3.88 -33.31 7.14
CA ASP A 192 -3.39 -34.63 7.55
C ASP A 192 -2.42 -35.23 6.52
N SER A 193 -2.72 -35.02 5.22
CA SER A 193 -1.87 -35.47 4.10
C SER A 193 -0.45 -34.89 4.07
N TYR A 194 -0.22 -33.81 4.84
CA TYR A 194 1.06 -33.10 4.90
C TYR A 194 1.81 -33.28 6.22
N THR A 195 1.38 -34.24 7.04
CA THR A 195 1.99 -34.47 8.35
C THR A 195 3.32 -35.22 8.24
N THR A 196 4.32 -34.72 8.99
CA THR A 196 5.59 -35.42 9.24
C THR A 196 5.61 -35.89 10.69
N LYS A 197 5.98 -37.16 10.89
CA LYS A 197 6.13 -37.73 12.24
C LYS A 197 7.47 -37.29 12.85
N VAL A 198 7.43 -36.73 14.04
CA VAL A 198 8.61 -36.38 14.85
C VAL A 198 8.47 -37.06 16.21
N SER A 199 9.37 -37.99 16.51
CA SER A 199 9.33 -38.75 17.77
C SER A 199 10.34 -38.24 18.79
N SER A 200 9.95 -38.18 20.05
CA SER A 200 10.84 -37.93 21.19
C SER A 200 10.68 -39.02 22.24
N ILE A 201 11.77 -39.52 22.80
CA ILE A 201 11.72 -40.44 23.95
C ILE A 201 11.33 -39.63 25.18
N ILE A 202 10.24 -40.04 25.83
CA ILE A 202 9.72 -39.38 27.04
C ILE A 202 9.96 -40.20 28.30
N TYR A 203 10.24 -41.49 28.14
CA TYR A 203 10.57 -42.37 29.26
C TYR A 203 11.34 -43.60 28.79
N THR A 204 12.36 -43.98 29.55
CA THR A 204 13.02 -45.26 29.42
C THR A 204 13.18 -45.87 30.80
N SER A 205 12.89 -47.15 30.93
CA SER A 205 13.17 -47.89 32.17
C SER A 205 13.46 -49.34 31.88
N ARG A 206 14.28 -49.94 32.74
CA ARG A 206 14.78 -51.30 32.59
C ARG A 206 14.51 -52.08 33.85
N ASN A 207 13.81 -53.21 33.73
CA ASN A 207 13.63 -54.16 34.80
C ASN A 207 14.59 -55.34 34.62
N LYS A 208 15.70 -55.32 35.37
CA LYS A 208 16.68 -56.42 35.42
C LYS A 208 16.28 -57.53 36.41
N SER A 209 15.11 -57.46 37.06
CA SER A 209 14.67 -58.49 37.98
C SER A 209 14.27 -59.76 37.23
N TYR A 210 14.67 -60.92 37.78
CA TYR A 210 14.33 -62.25 37.26
C TYR A 210 12.96 -62.77 37.73
N SER A 211 12.38 -62.17 38.77
CA SER A 211 11.31 -62.79 39.55
C SER A 211 10.00 -62.00 39.59
N SER A 212 9.96 -60.70 39.29
CA SER A 212 8.72 -59.92 39.40
C SER A 212 8.62 -58.75 38.42
N PRO A 213 7.42 -58.49 37.85
CA PRO A 213 7.17 -57.29 37.09
C PRO A 213 7.08 -56.07 38.01
N TRP A 214 7.53 -54.91 37.51
CA TRP A 214 7.49 -53.64 38.21
C TRP A 214 6.45 -52.71 37.58
N LYS A 215 5.70 -51.97 38.39
CA LYS A 215 4.81 -50.88 37.95
C LYS A 215 5.42 -49.51 38.26
N THR A 216 5.37 -48.63 37.28
CA THR A 216 5.81 -47.23 37.39
C THR A 216 4.74 -46.30 36.81
N GLU A 217 4.76 -45.03 37.19
CA GLU A 217 3.89 -44.00 36.63
C GLU A 217 4.71 -42.96 35.91
N ILE A 218 4.27 -42.56 34.71
CA ILE A 218 4.81 -41.42 33.99
C ILE A 218 3.81 -40.28 34.07
N ILE A 219 4.29 -39.12 34.53
CA ILE A 219 3.56 -37.86 34.41
C ILE A 219 4.04 -37.19 33.13
N LEU A 220 3.19 -37.13 32.11
CA LEU A 220 3.45 -36.44 30.86
C LEU A 220 2.96 -35.00 30.97
N SER A 221 3.80 -34.04 30.59
CA SER A 221 3.43 -32.63 30.45
C SER A 221 4.26 -32.01 29.33
N GLU A 222 3.79 -32.19 28.09
CA GLU A 222 4.47 -31.71 26.89
C GLU A 222 3.69 -30.58 26.22
N LYS A 223 4.43 -29.60 25.68
CA LYS A 223 3.85 -28.47 24.94
C LYS A 223 4.52 -28.34 23.58
N THR A 224 3.74 -28.08 22.55
CA THR A 224 4.25 -27.74 21.22
C THR A 224 3.58 -26.46 20.71
N PRO A 225 4.33 -25.44 20.27
CA PRO A 225 3.77 -24.22 19.71
C PRO A 225 3.17 -24.48 18.33
N ASN A 226 2.05 -23.83 18.06
CA ASN A 226 1.42 -23.72 16.76
C ASN A 226 1.53 -22.26 16.31
N ILE A 227 2.09 -22.07 15.12
CA ILE A 227 2.41 -20.77 14.56
C ILE A 227 1.70 -20.66 13.23
N THR A 228 0.91 -19.60 13.09
CA THR A 228 0.42 -19.17 11.78
C THR A 228 0.92 -17.76 11.50
N SER A 229 1.51 -17.57 10.33
CA SER A 229 1.94 -16.26 9.87
C SER A 229 1.48 -15.94 8.46
N TRP A 230 1.08 -14.69 8.26
CA TRP A 230 0.74 -14.13 6.94
C TRP A 230 1.86 -13.19 6.51
N SER A 231 2.29 -13.35 5.27
CA SER A 231 3.21 -12.44 4.59
C SER A 231 2.68 -12.14 3.20
N PHE A 232 2.65 -10.88 2.83
CA PHE A 232 2.32 -10.47 1.46
C PHE A 232 3.58 -10.57 0.62
N ASN A 233 3.46 -11.20 -0.54
CA ASN A 233 4.60 -11.27 -1.45
C ASN A 233 4.90 -9.86 -1.93
N LYS A 234 6.17 -9.55 -2.08
CA LYS A 234 6.61 -8.39 -2.84
C LYS A 234 6.15 -8.60 -4.27
N SER A 235 4.93 -8.19 -4.60
CA SER A 235 4.66 -7.85 -5.99
C SER A 235 5.59 -6.68 -6.28
N GLU A 236 6.26 -6.66 -7.43
CA GLU A 236 7.06 -5.53 -7.90
C GLU A 236 6.25 -4.22 -8.11
N GLU A 237 5.02 -4.18 -7.56
CA GLU A 237 3.87 -3.45 -8.04
C GLU A 237 3.12 -2.65 -6.95
N ILE A 238 3.48 -2.79 -5.67
CA ILE A 238 2.72 -2.17 -4.56
C ILE A 238 3.66 -1.52 -3.53
N THR A 239 4.24 -0.39 -3.91
CA THR A 239 4.80 0.58 -2.96
C THR A 239 3.72 1.62 -2.70
N PHE A 240 2.94 1.46 -1.63
CA PHE A 240 2.06 2.53 -1.18
C PHE A 240 2.90 3.53 -0.38
N LEU A 241 3.46 4.55 -1.04
CA LEU A 241 4.32 5.52 -0.37
C LEU A 241 3.57 6.19 0.81
N ASN A 242 4.08 5.95 2.03
CA ASN A 242 3.87 6.71 3.27
C ASN A 242 2.49 7.36 3.45
N LYS A 243 1.39 6.59 3.43
CA LYS A 243 0.02 7.11 3.68
C LYS A 243 -1.04 6.00 3.70
N LEU A 244 -0.67 4.77 4.08
CA LEU A 244 -1.55 3.61 3.97
C LEU A 244 -1.98 3.07 5.33
N ASP A 245 -3.25 3.28 5.66
CA ASP A 245 -3.91 2.51 6.72
C ASP A 245 -4.45 1.20 6.11
N VAL A 246 -3.94 0.07 6.57
CA VAL A 246 -4.35 -1.26 6.09
C VAL A 246 -5.22 -1.94 7.12
N TYR A 247 -6.40 -2.37 6.71
CA TYR A 247 -7.27 -3.25 7.47
C TYR A 247 -7.38 -4.60 6.76
N ILE A 248 -7.24 -5.70 7.49
CA ILE A 248 -7.18 -7.04 6.91
C ILE A 248 -8.22 -7.93 7.57
N LYS A 249 -9.02 -8.62 6.75
CA LYS A 249 -9.99 -9.63 7.16
C LYS A 249 -9.67 -10.94 6.43
N ALA A 250 -8.95 -11.83 7.12
CA ALA A 250 -8.52 -13.11 6.55
C ALA A 250 -9.29 -14.29 7.16
N GLU A 251 -9.71 -15.23 6.31
CA GLU A 251 -10.20 -16.53 6.75
C GLU A 251 -9.00 -17.44 7.09
N TYR A 252 -9.09 -18.18 8.18
CA TYR A 252 -8.01 -18.95 8.79
C TYR A 252 -8.41 -20.40 8.98
N ALA A 253 -7.50 -21.30 8.64
CA ALA A 253 -7.51 -22.70 9.03
C ALA A 253 -6.26 -22.96 9.86
N GLY A 254 -6.40 -22.87 11.18
CA GLY A 254 -5.31 -23.14 12.09
C GLY A 254 -4.98 -24.60 12.22
N VAL A 255 -3.82 -24.87 12.81
CA VAL A 255 -3.41 -26.24 13.21
C VAL A 255 -4.48 -26.91 14.09
N LYS A 256 -5.23 -26.12 14.87
CA LYS A 256 -6.31 -26.55 15.79
C LYS A 256 -7.71 -26.09 15.40
N GLY A 257 -7.86 -25.29 14.35
CA GLY A 257 -9.14 -24.63 14.06
C GLY A 257 -10.06 -25.51 13.22
N ASN A 258 -11.37 -25.42 13.46
CA ASN A 258 -12.33 -25.73 12.41
C ASN A 258 -12.06 -24.75 11.26
N SER A 259 -12.07 -25.22 10.03
CA SER A 259 -11.95 -24.34 8.86
C SER A 259 -12.94 -23.18 9.00
N HIS A 260 -12.50 -21.96 8.69
CA HIS A 260 -13.29 -20.71 8.60
C HIS A 260 -13.35 -19.79 9.86
N GLU A 261 -12.29 -19.70 10.68
CA GLU A 261 -12.17 -18.56 11.61
C GLU A 261 -11.82 -17.27 10.85
N ILE A 262 -12.31 -16.10 11.29
CA ILE A 262 -11.93 -14.80 10.72
C ILE A 262 -10.98 -14.08 11.67
N ILE A 263 -9.80 -13.71 11.18
CA ILE A 263 -8.86 -12.85 11.91
C ILE A 263 -8.87 -11.44 11.31
N MET A 264 -8.88 -10.45 12.19
CA MET A 264 -8.86 -9.03 11.83
C MET A 264 -7.65 -8.35 12.46
N TRP A 265 -6.94 -7.54 11.69
CA TRP A 265 -5.89 -6.67 12.23
C TRP A 265 -5.67 -5.44 11.36
N ASP A 266 -5.15 -4.40 11.99
CA ASP A 266 -4.74 -3.15 11.39
C ASP A 266 -3.22 -3.00 11.38
N ASN A 267 -2.69 -2.30 10.40
CA ASN A 267 -1.28 -1.94 10.34
C ASN A 267 -1.11 -0.56 9.69
N LYS A 268 -0.30 0.29 10.33
CA LYS A 268 0.19 1.54 9.74
C LYS A 268 1.60 1.31 9.24
N THR A 269 1.74 1.28 7.92
CA THR A 269 2.99 0.85 7.28
C THR A 269 3.27 1.67 6.03
N THR A 270 4.55 1.72 5.65
CA THR A 270 5.01 2.34 4.41
C THR A 270 4.87 1.42 3.20
N SER A 271 4.53 0.14 3.40
CA SER A 271 4.29 -0.83 2.33
C SER A 271 3.45 -2.03 2.78
N LEU A 272 2.78 -2.68 1.82
CA LEU A 272 2.02 -3.91 2.10
C LEU A 272 2.94 -5.08 2.49
N GLU A 273 4.15 -5.15 1.92
CA GLU A 273 5.18 -6.18 2.20
C GLU A 273 5.61 -6.19 3.67
N ALA A 274 5.73 -5.02 4.29
CA ALA A 274 6.03 -4.90 5.70
C ALA A 274 4.87 -5.35 6.61
N THR A 275 3.67 -5.57 6.05
CA THR A 275 2.55 -6.11 6.82
C THR A 275 2.72 -7.59 7.02
N LYS A 276 2.92 -7.98 8.28
CA LYS A 276 2.96 -9.37 8.72
C LYS A 276 2.04 -9.54 9.90
N LYS A 277 1.41 -10.70 9.99
CA LYS A 277 0.66 -11.10 11.17
C LYS A 277 1.20 -12.43 11.66
N LEU A 278 1.38 -12.53 12.98
CA LEU A 278 1.73 -13.76 13.68
C LEU A 278 0.59 -14.09 14.65
N LYS A 279 0.07 -15.30 14.59
CA LYS A 279 -0.83 -15.89 15.59
C LYS A 279 -0.09 -17.08 16.22
N LEU A 280 -0.05 -17.08 17.55
CA LEU A 280 0.57 -18.13 18.35
C LEU A 280 -0.53 -18.84 19.13
N ASP A 281 -0.62 -20.15 18.96
CA ASP A 281 -1.45 -21.05 19.75
C ASP A 281 -0.54 -22.17 20.30
N GLU A 282 -1.03 -23.00 21.23
CA GLU A 282 -0.23 -24.11 21.79
C GLU A 282 -1.04 -25.42 21.83
N THR A 283 -0.40 -26.54 21.49
CA THR A 283 -0.89 -27.89 21.78
C THR A 283 -0.25 -28.40 23.06
N ASN A 284 -1.09 -28.60 24.09
CA ASN A 284 -0.68 -29.11 25.39
C ASN A 284 -1.17 -30.54 25.56
N ILE A 285 -0.29 -31.41 26.06
CA ILE A 285 -0.64 -32.77 26.47
C ILE A 285 -0.26 -32.91 27.92
N SER A 286 -1.23 -33.31 28.74
CA SER A 286 -0.99 -33.72 30.11
C SER A 286 -1.69 -35.03 30.40
N GLY A 287 -1.07 -35.89 31.19
CA GLY A 287 -1.65 -37.18 31.55
C GLY A 287 -0.76 -38.00 32.47
N LYS A 288 -1.38 -38.96 33.16
CA LYS A 288 -0.66 -39.97 33.95
C LYS A 288 -0.80 -41.33 33.28
N TYR A 289 0.31 -41.98 33.02
CA TYR A 289 0.35 -43.29 32.36
C TYR A 289 0.99 -44.31 33.30
N SER A 290 0.20 -45.30 33.72
CA SER A 290 0.72 -46.43 34.49
C SER A 290 1.33 -47.47 33.55
N ILE A 291 2.58 -47.82 33.78
CA ILE A 291 3.32 -48.77 32.94
C ILE A 291 3.76 -49.95 33.79
N LYS A 292 3.41 -51.14 33.32
CA LYS A 292 3.96 -52.40 33.80
C LYS A 292 5.15 -52.80 32.93
N ILE A 293 6.29 -53.03 33.58
CA ILE A 293 7.55 -53.53 33.02
C ILE A 293 7.70 -54.98 33.46
N GLN A 294 7.73 -55.92 32.50
CA GLN A 294 7.93 -57.33 32.76
C GLN A 294 9.36 -57.60 33.24
N LYS A 295 9.62 -58.83 33.71
CA LYS A 295 10.98 -59.26 34.05
C LYS A 295 11.88 -59.23 32.81
N GLU A 296 13.14 -58.88 33.01
CA GLU A 296 14.16 -58.83 31.95
C GLU A 296 13.73 -58.02 30.71
N GLU A 297 13.04 -56.90 30.94
CA GLU A 297 12.47 -56.05 29.90
C GLU A 297 12.97 -54.60 30.05
N GLU A 298 13.34 -53.99 28.93
CA GLU A 298 13.46 -52.55 28.81
C GLU A 298 12.25 -51.99 28.07
N ILE A 299 11.67 -50.92 28.62
CA ILE A 299 10.58 -50.20 27.98
C ILE A 299 11.08 -48.84 27.59
N VAL A 300 10.83 -48.47 26.33
CA VAL A 300 10.99 -47.13 25.80
C VAL A 300 9.61 -46.61 25.43
N VAL A 301 9.24 -45.47 25.97
CA VAL A 301 8.01 -44.75 25.62
C VAL A 301 8.39 -43.52 24.83
N LYS A 302 7.79 -43.38 23.65
CA LYS A 302 7.97 -42.25 22.76
C LYS A 302 6.65 -41.51 22.60
N ILE A 303 6.75 -40.18 22.54
CA ILE A 303 5.70 -39.37 21.97
C ILE A 303 6.01 -39.16 20.49
N ILE A 304 5.03 -39.38 19.62
CA ILE A 304 5.12 -39.14 18.19
C ILE A 304 4.19 -37.98 17.86
N TRP A 305 4.78 -36.85 17.48
CA TRP A 305 4.05 -35.69 17.01
C TRP A 305 3.85 -35.75 15.51
N HIS A 306 2.62 -35.55 15.07
CA HIS A 306 2.29 -35.33 13.66
C HIS A 306 2.32 -33.83 13.41
N LYS A 307 3.47 -33.36 12.91
CA LYS A 307 3.71 -31.94 12.69
C LYS A 307 3.47 -31.57 11.24
N ILE A 308 2.94 -30.37 11.01
CA ILE A 308 2.85 -29.76 9.69
C ILE A 308 3.79 -28.56 9.62
N ASN A 309 4.33 -28.34 8.43
CA ASN A 309 5.02 -27.12 8.06
C ASN A 309 4.64 -26.82 6.61
N LEU A 310 3.60 -26.01 6.45
CA LEU A 310 3.04 -25.69 5.16
C LEU A 310 3.27 -24.22 4.86
N ASP A 311 3.66 -23.96 3.62
CA ASP A 311 3.64 -22.63 3.02
C ASP A 311 2.62 -22.64 1.89
N ILE A 312 1.57 -21.84 2.04
CA ILE A 312 0.39 -21.90 1.18
C ILE A 312 0.21 -20.54 0.51
N PRO A 313 0.33 -20.47 -0.83
CA PRO A 313 0.07 -19.23 -1.54
C PRO A 313 -1.42 -18.88 -1.47
N PHE A 314 -1.71 -17.60 -1.38
CA PHE A 314 -3.05 -17.05 -1.46
C PHE A 314 -3.14 -15.92 -2.49
N THR A 315 -4.35 -15.71 -2.98
CA THR A 315 -4.74 -14.46 -3.65
C THR A 315 -5.80 -13.76 -2.83
N ALA A 316 -5.77 -12.43 -2.76
CA ALA A 316 -6.80 -11.65 -2.07
C ALA A 316 -7.17 -10.41 -2.90
N THR A 317 -8.31 -9.81 -2.56
CA THR A 317 -8.76 -8.54 -3.15
C THR A 317 -8.52 -7.42 -2.16
N VAL A 318 -7.96 -6.31 -2.62
CA VAL A 318 -7.81 -5.09 -1.83
C VAL A 318 -8.75 -4.03 -2.37
N LYS A 319 -9.58 -3.48 -1.49
CA LYS A 319 -10.40 -2.30 -1.74
C LYS A 319 -9.62 -1.07 -1.28
N ILE A 320 -9.33 -0.16 -2.21
CA ILE A 320 -8.58 1.06 -1.93
C ILE A 320 -9.53 2.25 -2.00
N LYS A 321 -9.56 3.05 -0.94
CA LYS A 321 -10.24 4.35 -0.85
C LYS A 321 -9.20 5.45 -0.74
N GLY A 322 -9.50 6.62 -1.31
CA GLY A 322 -8.69 7.81 -1.14
C GLY A 322 -9.44 8.88 -0.37
N PHE A 323 -8.69 9.68 0.38
CA PHE A 323 -9.16 10.87 1.06
C PHE A 323 -8.23 12.02 0.70
N SER A 324 -8.78 13.23 0.55
CA SER A 324 -7.96 14.41 0.32
C SER A 324 -8.74 15.66 0.68
N ASP A 325 -8.01 16.75 0.90
CA ASP A 325 -8.61 18.07 0.88
C ASP A 325 -9.23 18.30 -0.52
N ARG A 326 -10.47 18.82 -0.58
CA ARG A 326 -11.22 19.00 -1.84
C ARG A 326 -11.70 20.43 -1.99
N LEU A 327 -11.56 20.98 -3.19
CA LEU A 327 -12.08 22.30 -3.53
C LEU A 327 -13.61 22.27 -3.66
N ARG A 328 -14.29 23.22 -3.04
CA ARG A 328 -15.71 23.53 -3.27
C ARG A 328 -15.86 24.57 -4.36
N GLU A 329 -17.01 24.58 -5.03
CA GLU A 329 -17.33 25.58 -6.07
C GLU A 329 -17.14 27.02 -5.56
N ASN A 330 -17.54 27.30 -4.32
CA ASN A 330 -17.37 28.61 -3.67
C ASN A 330 -15.90 29.00 -3.37
N GLY A 331 -14.91 28.15 -3.67
CA GLY A 331 -13.48 28.39 -3.43
C GLY A 331 -12.96 27.96 -2.06
N THR A 332 -13.81 27.50 -1.15
CA THR A 332 -13.39 26.95 0.16
C THR A 332 -12.92 25.50 0.04
N ILE A 333 -12.17 25.03 1.04
CA ILE A 333 -11.60 23.68 1.07
C ILE A 333 -12.37 22.82 2.07
N ALA A 334 -12.89 21.68 1.61
CA ALA A 334 -13.41 20.61 2.47
C ALA A 334 -12.26 19.66 2.82
N LYS A 335 -11.94 19.51 4.10
CA LYS A 335 -10.74 18.77 4.52
C LYS A 335 -10.98 17.26 4.55
N MET A 336 -10.01 16.48 4.05
CA MET A 336 -9.96 15.02 4.13
C MET A 336 -11.28 14.31 3.75
N GLU A 337 -11.93 14.80 2.71
CA GLU A 337 -13.14 14.20 2.16
C GLU A 337 -12.81 12.97 1.32
N GLN A 338 -13.74 12.01 1.26
CA GLN A 338 -13.57 10.86 0.39
C GLN A 338 -13.60 11.30 -1.08
N VAL A 339 -12.58 10.91 -1.83
CA VAL A 339 -12.44 11.27 -3.25
C VAL A 339 -13.10 10.24 -4.16
N ASP A 340 -13.28 10.61 -5.42
CA ASP A 340 -13.85 9.72 -6.43
C ASP A 340 -12.76 8.80 -7.03
N VAL A 341 -13.18 7.76 -7.75
CA VAL A 341 -12.31 6.69 -8.28
C VAL A 341 -11.11 7.24 -9.08
N ASN A 342 -11.33 8.25 -9.91
CA ASN A 342 -10.28 8.87 -10.72
C ASN A 342 -9.15 9.45 -9.87
N ALA A 343 -9.48 10.12 -8.76
CA ALA A 343 -8.47 10.65 -7.83
C ALA A 343 -7.72 9.52 -7.13
N VAL A 344 -8.41 8.45 -6.74
CA VAL A 344 -7.75 7.25 -6.18
C VAL A 344 -6.74 6.68 -7.19
N ILE A 345 -7.12 6.55 -8.47
CA ILE A 345 -6.22 6.07 -9.53
C ILE A 345 -5.02 7.02 -9.69
N ALA A 346 -5.24 8.34 -9.68
CA ALA A 346 -4.17 9.32 -9.77
C ALA A 346 -3.20 9.21 -8.58
N PHE A 347 -3.71 9.06 -7.35
CA PHE A 347 -2.88 8.85 -6.15
C PHE A 347 -2.04 7.58 -6.26
N LEU A 348 -2.63 6.48 -6.73
CA LEU A 348 -1.91 5.22 -6.94
C LEU A 348 -0.77 5.39 -7.94
N ARG A 349 -1.03 6.02 -9.10
CA ARG A 349 0.00 6.24 -10.13
C ARG A 349 1.12 7.15 -9.63
N ASN A 350 0.80 8.24 -8.93
CA ASN A 350 1.81 9.13 -8.33
C ASN A 350 2.61 8.45 -7.22
N SER A 351 2.01 7.49 -6.52
CA SER A 351 2.70 6.68 -5.51
C SER A 351 3.62 5.62 -6.13
N GLY A 352 3.65 5.48 -7.46
CA GLY A 352 4.41 4.45 -8.16
C GLY A 352 3.78 3.07 -8.12
N PHE A 353 2.46 2.98 -7.88
CA PHE A 353 1.73 1.71 -7.95
C PHE A 353 1.79 1.15 -9.38
N LYS A 354 2.27 -0.10 -9.52
CA LYS A 354 2.32 -0.82 -10.80
C LYS A 354 1.37 -2.02 -10.84
N GLY A 355 0.53 -2.17 -9.81
CA GLY A 355 -0.35 -3.31 -9.67
C GLY A 355 -1.48 -3.33 -10.70
N LYS A 356 -2.00 -4.53 -10.94
CA LYS A 356 -3.17 -4.69 -11.78
C LYS A 356 -4.45 -4.26 -11.06
N ILE A 357 -5.05 -3.16 -11.54
CA ILE A 357 -6.43 -2.80 -11.20
C ILE A 357 -7.36 -3.81 -11.86
N ILE A 358 -8.16 -4.51 -11.05
CA ILE A 358 -9.10 -5.54 -11.53
C ILE A 358 -10.53 -5.01 -11.69
N GLY A 359 -10.81 -3.81 -11.19
CA GLY A 359 -12.09 -3.15 -11.35
C GLY A 359 -12.29 -2.01 -10.36
N THR A 360 -13.50 -1.47 -10.35
CA THR A 360 -13.91 -0.38 -9.47
C THR A 360 -15.27 -0.73 -8.89
N LYS A 361 -15.51 -0.42 -7.61
CA LYS A 361 -16.81 -0.60 -6.96
C LYS A 361 -17.12 0.64 -6.15
N GLU A 362 -18.21 1.33 -6.49
CA GLU A 362 -18.55 2.64 -5.91
C GLU A 362 -17.36 3.60 -6.04
N LYS A 363 -16.87 4.17 -4.92
CA LYS A 363 -15.68 5.05 -4.87
C LYS A 363 -14.38 4.29 -4.56
N ASN A 364 -14.35 2.98 -4.75
CA ASN A 364 -13.20 2.13 -4.44
C ASN A 364 -12.53 1.62 -5.71
N VAL A 365 -11.19 1.57 -5.68
CA VAL A 365 -10.38 0.84 -6.65
C VAL A 365 -10.13 -0.56 -6.11
N LEU A 366 -10.35 -1.58 -6.94
CA LEU A 366 -10.11 -2.97 -6.59
C LEU A 366 -8.81 -3.45 -7.22
N VAL A 367 -7.92 -4.01 -6.40
CA VAL A 367 -6.66 -4.58 -6.87
C VAL A 367 -6.52 -6.01 -6.37
N LYS A 368 -5.83 -6.85 -7.15
CA LYS A 368 -5.52 -8.23 -6.75
C LYS A 368 -4.14 -8.27 -6.13
N ILE A 369 -4.01 -8.96 -5.00
CA ILE A 369 -2.72 -9.21 -4.35
C ILE A 369 -2.47 -10.69 -4.16
N THR A 370 -1.21 -11.02 -3.92
CA THR A 370 -0.74 -12.38 -3.60
C THR A 370 0.11 -12.36 -2.35
N GLY A 371 0.11 -13.46 -1.62
CA GLY A 371 1.00 -13.67 -0.50
C GLY A 371 1.04 -15.13 -0.12
N ASN A 372 1.70 -15.42 0.99
CA ASN A 372 1.78 -16.75 1.54
C ASN A 372 1.28 -16.75 2.99
N VAL A 373 0.59 -17.82 3.37
CA VAL A 373 0.32 -18.15 4.77
C VAL A 373 1.17 -19.35 5.14
N ASN A 374 1.98 -19.19 6.19
CA ASN A 374 2.78 -20.27 6.75
C ASN A 374 2.07 -20.84 7.99
N ILE A 375 1.85 -22.15 7.99
CA ILE A 375 1.21 -22.88 9.08
C ILE A 375 2.19 -23.93 9.60
N LYS A 376 2.56 -23.81 10.88
CA LYS A 376 3.49 -24.72 11.56
C LYS A 376 2.89 -25.18 12.87
N GLY A 377 2.97 -26.45 13.18
CA GLY A 377 2.54 -26.93 14.50
C GLY A 377 2.24 -28.42 14.54
N ALA A 378 1.75 -28.87 15.69
CA ALA A 378 1.36 -30.26 15.91
C ALA A 378 -0.16 -30.43 15.78
N LEU A 379 -0.58 -31.24 14.81
CA LEU A 379 -1.98 -31.53 14.50
C LEU A 379 -2.53 -32.61 15.45
N LYS A 380 -1.74 -33.66 15.68
CA LYS A 380 -2.06 -34.76 16.61
C LYS A 380 -0.81 -35.38 17.21
N TYR A 381 -1.01 -36.25 18.19
CA TYR A 381 0.04 -37.01 18.84
C TYR A 381 -0.36 -38.47 19.03
N GLU A 382 0.64 -39.34 19.04
CA GLU A 382 0.53 -40.76 19.39
C GLU A 382 1.53 -41.04 20.52
N ILE A 383 1.19 -41.96 21.42
CA ILE A 383 2.14 -42.49 22.40
C ILE A 383 2.46 -43.92 22.00
N GLU A 384 3.72 -44.17 21.70
CA GLU A 384 4.22 -45.50 21.35
C GLU A 384 5.00 -46.07 22.52
N LYS A 385 4.69 -47.32 22.87
CA LYS A 385 5.45 -48.11 23.85
C LYS A 385 6.17 -49.23 23.12
N SER A 386 7.49 -49.23 23.18
CA SER A 386 8.33 -50.32 22.68
C SER A 386 8.86 -51.14 23.85
N ASN A 387 8.76 -52.47 23.73
CA ASN A 387 9.31 -53.42 24.70
C ASN A 387 10.54 -54.10 24.07
N ILE A 388 11.66 -54.10 24.79
CA ILE A 388 12.94 -54.64 24.35
C ILE A 388 13.33 -55.73 25.34
N PRO A 389 13.36 -57.02 24.96
CA PRO A 389 13.89 -58.08 25.80
C PRO A 389 15.36 -57.84 26.13
N LEU A 390 15.77 -58.08 27.37
CA LEU A 390 17.16 -57.94 27.81
C LEU A 390 18.02 -59.18 27.54
N SER A 391 17.54 -60.14 26.73
CA SER A 391 18.25 -61.38 26.45
C SER A 391 19.61 -61.12 25.77
N ASP A 392 20.67 -61.46 26.49
CA ASP A 392 22.06 -61.64 26.10
C ASP A 392 22.66 -60.60 25.13
N SER A 393 22.98 -59.42 25.67
CA SER A 393 24.10 -58.62 25.17
C SER A 393 25.47 -59.22 25.56
N ASN A 394 25.58 -60.55 25.60
CA ASN A 394 26.82 -61.31 25.71
C ASN A 394 27.05 -62.03 24.37
N THR A 395 27.46 -61.31 23.34
CA THR A 395 28.38 -61.92 22.38
C THR A 395 29.71 -62.09 23.09
N ASP A 396 29.88 -63.25 23.71
CA ASP A 396 31.19 -63.82 24.00
C ASP A 396 31.96 -63.87 22.67
N TYR A 397 32.95 -62.98 22.52
CA TYR A 397 34.05 -63.24 21.61
C TYR A 397 34.87 -64.37 22.23
N THR A 398 34.53 -65.61 21.93
CA THR A 398 35.44 -66.73 22.15
C THR A 398 36.52 -66.67 21.07
N LEU A 399 37.73 -66.28 21.48
CA LEU A 399 38.95 -66.54 20.73
C LEU A 399 39.18 -68.07 20.69
N VAL A 400 39.16 -68.63 19.49
CA VAL A 400 40.00 -69.79 19.11
C VAL A 400 40.66 -69.45 17.79
#